data_AF-A0A7R9JGU4-F1
#
_entry.id   AF-A0A7R9JGU4-F1
#
_cell.length_a   1.000
_cell.length_b   1.000
_cell.length_c   1.000
_cell.angle_alpha   90.00
_cell.angle_beta   90.00
_cell.angle_gamma   90.00
#
_symmetry.space_group_name_H-M   'P 1'
#
loop_
_entity.id
_entity.type
_entity.pdbx_description
1 polymer ?
#
loop_
_entity_poly.entity_id
_entity_poly.type
_entity_poly.pdbx_seq_one_letter_code
_entity_poly.pdbx_strand_id
1 'polypeptide(L)'
;MGDNGPWEVKCQLAGSPGPYTGSWQRTAGGGGSASKTTVWEAGHRVPSIVRWPGRVKCPSLVLERPRCELCAAGSVSTALVSALDVLPTLVSLTNSTLPLHRHLDGMDVSDILTGRSQKAHQVLFHPNCDAGPDGEIGAVRVGKYKAVLYTGGVPDCSGTIGPLVHHTSPLIFNLAVDPRESSPLDPEQKQYQNVLRVTSQALADLLQDIRGDNTSTVDYSASSDPNPCCDKNSDICRCPHDDLPDSSLKGLKMAIKGKKPHACLEFYTVDNPVEIVATIVHSASEYRRGQSNRRSRPSTKILLRQSDCLFPLT
;
A
#
# COMPACT_ATOMS: atom_id res chain seq x y z
N MET A 1 -2.59 -3.71 -6.20
CA MET A 1 -1.45 -2.94 -5.67
C MET A 1 -0.58 -3.88 -4.86
N GLY A 2 0.71 -3.57 -4.70
CA GLY A 2 1.51 -4.14 -3.61
C GLY A 2 1.07 -3.57 -2.26
N ASP A 3 1.56 -4.19 -1.19
CA ASP A 3 1.33 -3.85 0.21
C ASP A 3 2.46 -3.02 0.82
N ASN A 4 3.72 -3.34 0.50
CA ASN A 4 4.90 -2.58 0.91
C ASN A 4 5.98 -2.52 -0.19
N GLY A 5 6.87 -1.54 -0.11
CA GLY A 5 8.12 -1.54 -0.86
C GLY A 5 9.19 -2.49 -0.31
N PRO A 6 10.44 -2.42 -0.80
CA PRO A 6 11.52 -3.36 -0.42
C PRO A 6 11.88 -3.33 1.06
N TRP A 7 12.23 -4.47 1.67
CA TRP A 7 12.61 -4.51 3.09
C TRP A 7 14.13 -4.66 3.27
N GLU A 8 14.83 -3.53 3.40
CA GLU A 8 16.30 -3.47 3.25
C GLU A 8 17.10 -4.30 4.26
N VAL A 9 16.59 -4.51 5.47
CA VAL A 9 17.18 -5.45 6.46
C VAL A 9 17.15 -6.92 6.02
N LYS A 10 16.58 -7.22 4.85
CA LYS A 10 16.66 -8.53 4.17
C LYS A 10 17.71 -8.55 3.05
N CYS A 11 18.46 -7.47 2.86
CA CYS A 11 19.58 -7.35 1.93
C CYS A 11 19.23 -7.81 0.52
N GLN A 12 19.89 -8.87 0.01
CA GLN A 12 19.67 -9.44 -1.32
C GLN A 12 18.24 -10.00 -1.52
N LEU A 13 17.50 -10.23 -0.43
CA LEU A 13 16.11 -10.68 -0.43
C LEU A 13 15.09 -9.54 -0.21
N ALA A 14 15.54 -8.28 -0.21
CA ALA A 14 14.67 -7.12 0.01
C ALA A 14 13.69 -6.84 -1.14
N GLY A 15 14.03 -7.22 -2.37
CA GLY A 15 13.44 -6.69 -3.60
C GLY A 15 14.25 -5.51 -4.15
N SER A 16 13.68 -4.73 -5.07
CA SER A 16 14.34 -3.57 -5.69
C SER A 16 13.50 -2.30 -5.55
N PRO A 17 14.09 -1.15 -5.13
CA PRO A 17 13.40 0.14 -5.10
C PRO A 17 13.28 0.77 -6.51
N GLY A 18 13.88 0.15 -7.54
CA GLY A 18 13.98 0.76 -8.87
C GLY A 18 14.67 2.13 -8.80
N PRO A 19 14.08 3.20 -9.35
CA PRO A 19 14.65 4.54 -9.28
C PRO A 19 14.41 5.27 -7.94
N TYR A 20 13.67 4.69 -7.00
CA TYR A 20 13.20 5.36 -5.78
C TYR A 20 14.18 5.18 -4.61
N THR A 21 15.46 5.47 -4.83
CA THR A 21 16.54 5.02 -3.95
C THR A 21 16.65 5.76 -2.60
N GLY A 22 15.96 6.89 -2.40
CA GLY A 22 16.07 7.72 -1.20
C GLY A 22 17.50 8.18 -0.92
N SER A 23 18.20 8.64 -1.95
CA SER A 23 19.65 8.83 -1.92
C SER A 23 20.12 9.89 -0.92
N TRP A 24 19.27 10.86 -0.56
CA TRP A 24 19.59 11.84 0.48
C TRP A 24 19.76 11.15 1.84
N GLN A 25 18.87 10.24 2.23
CA GLN A 25 18.95 9.48 3.50
C GLN A 25 20.29 8.76 3.65
N ARG A 26 20.71 8.09 2.58
CA ARG A 26 21.91 7.23 2.53
C ARG A 26 23.23 8.00 2.59
N THR A 27 23.22 9.30 2.30
CA THR A 27 24.45 10.10 2.15
C THR A 27 24.49 11.30 3.09
N ALA A 28 23.45 12.14 3.08
CA ALA A 28 23.32 13.32 3.92
C ALA A 28 22.53 13.06 5.22
N GLY A 29 21.55 12.14 5.18
CA GLY A 29 20.71 11.77 6.34
C GLY A 29 21.35 10.82 7.35
N GLY A 30 22.66 10.57 7.25
CA GLY A 30 23.40 9.71 8.18
C GLY A 30 23.31 8.20 7.91
N GLY A 31 22.76 7.77 6.77
CA GLY A 31 22.61 6.36 6.41
C GLY A 31 21.24 5.79 6.78
N GLY A 32 21.09 4.46 6.72
CA GLY A 32 19.82 3.79 6.98
C GLY A 32 18.93 3.58 5.76
N SER A 33 17.83 2.87 5.98
CA SER A 33 16.88 2.46 4.94
C SER A 33 16.18 3.68 4.33
N ALA A 34 15.80 3.54 3.06
CA ALA A 34 14.86 4.45 2.42
C ALA A 34 13.74 3.70 1.68
N SER A 35 13.42 2.49 2.16
CA SER A 35 12.37 1.63 1.61
C SER A 35 11.30 1.32 2.66
N LYS A 36 10.79 0.08 2.78
CA LYS A 36 9.75 -0.32 3.75
C LYS A 36 10.06 0.23 5.15
N THR A 37 8.98 0.63 5.84
CA THR A 37 8.93 1.29 7.16
C THR A 37 9.38 2.76 7.19
N THR A 38 9.70 3.36 6.04
CA THR A 38 10.03 4.80 5.92
C THR A 38 9.03 5.57 5.07
N VAL A 39 9.04 6.90 5.20
CA VAL A 39 8.29 7.84 4.34
C VAL A 39 9.03 8.22 3.04
N TRP A 40 10.14 7.57 2.70
CA TRP A 40 10.81 7.73 1.38
C TRP A 40 10.00 7.01 0.28
N GLU A 41 10.21 7.34 -1.00
CA GLU A 41 9.34 6.83 -2.09
C GLU A 41 9.36 5.30 -2.18
N ALA A 42 10.47 4.61 -1.94
CA ALA A 42 10.49 3.15 -1.90
C ALA A 42 9.87 2.53 -0.63
N GLY A 43 9.38 3.33 0.34
CA GLY A 43 8.56 2.83 1.43
C GLY A 43 7.13 2.56 1.00
N HIS A 44 6.48 3.59 0.45
CA HIS A 44 5.04 3.57 0.12
C HIS A 44 4.70 3.49 -1.37
N ARG A 45 5.61 3.78 -2.31
CA ARG A 45 5.32 3.73 -3.76
C ARG A 45 5.37 2.29 -4.25
N VAL A 46 4.27 1.58 -4.06
CA VAL A 46 4.07 0.18 -4.47
C VAL A 46 3.73 0.05 -5.97
N PRO A 47 4.03 -1.10 -6.60
CA PRO A 47 3.53 -1.41 -7.94
C PRO A 47 2.00 -1.52 -7.95
N SER A 48 1.37 -0.94 -8.96
CA SER A 48 -0.08 -1.08 -9.19
C SER A 48 -0.35 -1.54 -10.62
N ILE A 49 -1.15 -2.59 -10.74
CA ILE A 49 -1.62 -3.17 -12.00
C ILE A 49 -3.12 -3.41 -11.82
N VAL A 50 -3.91 -3.09 -12.85
CA VAL A 50 -5.35 -3.34 -12.89
C VAL A 50 -5.70 -3.98 -14.21
N ARG A 51 -6.52 -5.04 -14.18
CA ARG A 51 -6.96 -5.79 -15.35
C ARG A 51 -8.49 -5.82 -15.35
N TRP A 52 -9.12 -5.24 -16.36
CA TRP A 52 -10.58 -5.30 -16.49
C TRP A 52 -10.98 -5.46 -17.96
N PRO A 53 -11.13 -6.71 -18.45
CA PRO A 53 -11.43 -6.98 -19.84
C PRO A 53 -12.69 -6.23 -20.32
N GLY A 54 -12.58 -5.52 -21.44
CA GLY A 54 -13.68 -4.72 -22.01
C GLY A 54 -13.97 -3.39 -21.30
N ARG A 55 -13.15 -2.97 -20.32
CA ARG A 55 -13.30 -1.70 -19.58
C ARG A 55 -11.98 -0.94 -19.43
N VAL A 56 -10.93 -1.59 -18.96
CA VAL A 56 -9.54 -1.10 -19.01
C VAL A 56 -9.01 -1.38 -20.42
N LYS A 57 -8.35 -0.38 -21.04
CA LYS A 57 -7.77 -0.52 -22.37
C LYS A 57 -6.44 -1.27 -22.33
N CYS A 58 -6.49 -2.59 -22.51
CA CYS A 58 -5.32 -3.34 -22.98
C CYS A 58 -5.25 -3.28 -24.52
N PRO A 59 -4.04 -3.31 -25.12
CA PRO A 59 -3.88 -3.61 -26.54
C PRO A 59 -4.48 -4.97 -26.87
N SER A 60 -5.07 -5.09 -28.06
CA SER A 60 -5.33 -6.41 -28.64
C SER A 60 -3.99 -7.12 -28.87
N LEU A 61 -3.82 -8.29 -28.25
CA LEU A 61 -2.68 -9.16 -28.50
C LEU A 61 -2.76 -9.72 -29.93
N VAL A 62 -2.06 -9.09 -30.88
CA VAL A 62 -1.84 -9.66 -32.22
C VAL A 62 -0.81 -10.80 -32.06
N LEU A 63 -1.33 -12.01 -31.88
CA LEU A 63 -0.56 -13.21 -31.57
C LEU A 63 0.11 -13.81 -32.82
N GLU A 64 1.32 -13.38 -33.15
CA GLU A 64 2.20 -14.15 -34.05
C GLU A 64 3.65 -14.38 -33.57
N ARG A 65 4.19 -13.61 -32.61
CA ARG A 65 5.55 -13.88 -32.06
C ARG A 65 5.65 -13.69 -30.54
N PRO A 66 6.20 -14.67 -29.78
CA PRO A 66 6.30 -14.59 -28.33
C PRO A 66 7.58 -13.87 -27.86
N ARG A 67 7.59 -12.54 -27.93
CA ARG A 67 8.45 -11.70 -27.07
C ARG A 67 7.60 -10.59 -26.44
N CYS A 68 7.63 -10.47 -25.12
CA CYS A 68 6.83 -9.48 -24.36
C CYS A 68 7.45 -8.08 -24.40
N GLU A 69 7.83 -7.63 -25.59
CA GLU A 69 8.29 -6.27 -25.89
C GLU A 69 7.10 -5.29 -25.98
N LEU A 70 5.87 -5.84 -26.07
CA LEU A 70 4.63 -5.10 -26.29
C LEU A 70 3.70 -4.96 -25.08
N CYS A 71 4.23 -5.06 -23.85
CA CYS A 71 3.56 -4.45 -22.69
C CYS A 71 3.47 -2.91 -22.83
N ALA A 72 4.29 -2.32 -23.72
CA ALA A 72 4.45 -0.89 -23.97
C ALA A 72 3.19 -0.11 -24.42
N ALA A 73 2.08 -0.79 -24.72
CA ALA A 73 0.81 -0.14 -25.08
C ALA A 73 -0.33 -0.39 -24.06
N GLY A 74 -0.07 -1.07 -22.93
CA GLY A 74 -0.95 -0.99 -21.77
C GLY A 74 -1.03 0.46 -21.28
N SER A 75 -2.24 0.97 -21.00
CA SER A 75 -2.42 2.37 -20.64
C SER A 75 -1.79 2.72 -19.29
N VAL A 76 -0.60 3.31 -19.32
CA VAL A 76 0.06 3.90 -18.13
C VAL A 76 -0.63 5.21 -17.78
N SER A 77 -0.96 5.38 -16.50
CA SER A 77 -1.43 6.65 -15.93
C SER A 77 -0.40 7.18 -14.94
N THR A 78 -0.23 8.51 -14.92
CA THR A 78 0.61 9.23 -13.95
C THR A 78 -0.22 9.88 -12.82
N ALA A 79 -1.52 9.55 -12.75
CA ALA A 79 -2.42 9.96 -11.68
C ALA A 79 -1.92 9.53 -10.30
N LEU A 80 -2.04 10.41 -9.32
CA LEU A 80 -1.76 10.05 -7.92
C LEU A 80 -2.96 9.31 -7.34
N VAL A 81 -2.78 8.01 -7.11
CA VAL A 81 -3.79 7.12 -6.52
C VAL A 81 -3.25 6.47 -5.25
N SER A 82 -4.14 6.16 -4.32
CA SER A 82 -3.86 5.59 -3.01
C SER A 82 -4.48 4.19 -2.88
N ALA A 83 -3.97 3.38 -1.93
CA ALA A 83 -4.67 2.15 -1.52
C ALA A 83 -6.07 2.46 -0.92
N LEU A 84 -6.25 3.66 -0.38
CA LEU A 84 -7.52 4.15 0.15
C LEU A 84 -8.61 4.29 -0.93
N ASP A 85 -8.23 4.48 -2.20
CA ASP A 85 -9.17 4.62 -3.33
C ASP A 85 -9.92 3.31 -3.66
N VAL A 86 -9.41 2.15 -3.20
CA VAL A 86 -9.97 0.83 -3.53
C VAL A 86 -11.40 0.68 -3.03
N LEU A 87 -11.71 1.14 -1.81
CA LEU A 87 -13.06 1.10 -1.23
C LEU A 87 -14.07 1.94 -2.04
N PRO A 88 -13.91 3.27 -2.18
CA PRO A 88 -14.87 4.12 -2.90
C PRO A 88 -14.96 3.75 -4.38
N THR A 89 -13.87 3.33 -5.02
CA THR A 89 -13.92 2.80 -6.39
C THR A 89 -14.77 1.53 -6.47
N LEU A 90 -14.56 0.54 -5.59
CA LEU A 90 -15.39 -0.67 -5.59
C LEU A 90 -16.87 -0.36 -5.33
N VAL A 91 -17.17 0.51 -4.37
CA VAL A 91 -18.54 0.92 -4.01
C VAL A 91 -19.25 1.62 -5.18
N SER A 92 -18.55 2.51 -5.89
CA SER A 92 -19.02 3.12 -7.15
C SER A 92 -19.31 2.04 -8.21
N LEU A 93 -18.36 1.13 -8.44
CA LEU A 93 -18.49 0.07 -9.45
C LEU A 93 -19.59 -0.97 -9.14
N THR A 94 -19.99 -1.14 -7.88
CA THR A 94 -21.11 -2.00 -7.47
C THR A 94 -22.45 -1.24 -7.33
N ASN A 95 -22.52 0.04 -7.72
CA ASN A 95 -23.67 0.94 -7.48
C ASN A 95 -24.15 0.92 -6.02
N SER A 96 -23.21 0.81 -5.08
CA SER A 96 -23.47 0.77 -3.65
C SER A 96 -23.26 2.15 -3.02
N THR A 97 -23.72 2.36 -1.79
CA THR A 97 -23.58 3.63 -1.08
C THR A 97 -22.40 3.62 -0.10
N LEU A 98 -21.72 4.76 0.01
CA LEU A 98 -20.77 5.03 1.11
C LEU A 98 -21.53 5.45 2.38
N PRO A 99 -20.92 5.31 3.58
CA PRO A 99 -21.54 5.78 4.82
C PRO A 99 -21.74 7.31 4.81
N LEU A 100 -22.97 7.77 5.05
CA LEU A 100 -23.35 9.19 4.94
C LEU A 100 -22.72 10.12 5.99
N HIS A 101 -22.12 9.56 7.04
CA HIS A 101 -21.59 10.29 8.19
C HIS A 101 -20.12 9.93 8.49
N ARG A 102 -19.34 9.62 7.44
CA ARG A 102 -17.90 9.41 7.55
C ARG A 102 -17.16 10.02 6.36
N HIS A 103 -16.18 10.88 6.62
CA HIS A 103 -15.22 11.32 5.63
C HIS A 103 -14.27 10.17 5.28
N LEU A 104 -13.85 10.07 4.02
CA LEU A 104 -12.92 9.04 3.52
C LEU A 104 -11.91 9.72 2.61
N ASP A 105 -10.63 9.53 2.86
CA ASP A 105 -9.54 10.14 2.06
C ASP A 105 -9.44 9.55 0.65
N GLY A 106 -10.02 8.36 0.43
CA GLY A 106 -10.05 7.70 -0.87
C GLY A 106 -11.07 8.32 -1.82
N MET A 107 -10.75 8.35 -3.12
CA MET A 107 -11.66 8.78 -4.19
C MET A 107 -12.03 7.62 -5.13
N ASP A 108 -13.15 7.74 -5.84
CA ASP A 108 -13.43 6.85 -6.98
C ASP A 108 -12.46 7.16 -8.13
N VAL A 109 -11.61 6.18 -8.47
CA VAL A 109 -10.64 6.27 -9.57
C VAL A 109 -11.10 5.48 -10.81
N SER A 110 -12.35 5.03 -10.89
CA SER A 110 -12.88 4.23 -12.01
C SER A 110 -12.70 4.89 -13.39
N ASP A 111 -12.77 6.22 -13.48
CA ASP A 111 -12.46 7.00 -14.69
C ASP A 111 -10.96 7.04 -15.02
N ILE A 112 -10.07 6.97 -14.03
CA ILE A 112 -8.62 6.80 -14.27
C ILE A 112 -8.35 5.39 -14.80
N LEU A 113 -8.92 4.36 -14.15
CA LEU A 113 -8.75 2.95 -14.55
C LEU A 113 -9.23 2.69 -15.98
N THR A 114 -10.33 3.32 -16.40
CA THR A 114 -10.88 3.19 -17.76
C THR A 114 -10.26 4.16 -18.77
N GLY A 115 -9.29 4.99 -18.36
CA GLY A 115 -8.59 5.95 -19.22
C GLY A 115 -9.48 7.08 -19.74
N ARG A 116 -10.50 7.48 -18.96
CA ARG A 116 -11.41 8.62 -19.23
C ARG A 116 -10.98 9.90 -18.52
N SER A 117 -10.24 9.81 -17.42
CA SER A 117 -9.77 10.95 -16.61
C SER A 117 -8.31 10.76 -16.17
N GLN A 118 -7.64 11.87 -15.84
CA GLN A 118 -6.41 11.90 -15.03
C GLN A 118 -6.57 12.81 -13.79
N LYS A 119 -7.79 13.26 -13.48
CA LYS A 119 -8.10 14.01 -12.24
C LYS A 119 -7.97 13.06 -11.06
N ALA A 120 -6.98 13.33 -10.21
CA ALA A 120 -6.54 12.46 -9.12
C ALA A 120 -6.21 13.29 -7.87
N HIS A 121 -5.69 12.65 -6.83
CA HIS A 121 -5.24 13.33 -5.61
C HIS A 121 -4.27 14.48 -5.91
N GLN A 122 -4.54 15.65 -5.32
CA GLN A 122 -3.63 16.81 -5.39
C GLN A 122 -2.63 16.80 -4.23
N VAL A 123 -3.07 16.30 -3.06
CA VAL A 123 -2.24 16.06 -1.89
C VAL A 123 -2.38 14.59 -1.49
N LEU A 124 -1.27 13.96 -1.09
CA LEU A 124 -1.26 12.68 -0.37
C LEU A 124 -0.41 12.84 0.90
N PHE A 125 -0.80 12.13 1.95
CA PHE A 125 -0.12 12.15 3.25
C PHE A 125 0.48 10.78 3.54
N HIS A 126 1.65 10.78 4.16
CA HIS A 126 2.43 9.59 4.45
C HIS A 126 2.63 9.49 5.97
N PRO A 127 1.77 8.76 6.69
CA PRO A 127 1.97 8.49 8.11
C PRO A 127 3.19 7.59 8.33
N ASN A 128 3.80 7.71 9.51
CA ASN A 128 4.86 6.85 9.99
C ASN A 128 4.37 5.42 10.26
N CYS A 129 5.28 4.44 10.11
CA CYS A 129 5.08 3.05 10.52
C CYS A 129 6.03 2.58 11.64
N ASP A 130 7.28 3.07 11.70
CA ASP A 130 8.31 2.57 12.64
C ASP A 130 9.36 3.63 13.07
N ALA A 131 9.47 4.79 12.40
CA ALA A 131 10.49 5.80 12.65
C ALA A 131 9.90 7.11 13.18
N GLY A 132 9.65 7.14 14.49
CA GLY A 132 8.91 8.21 15.18
C GLY A 132 7.65 7.65 15.86
N PRO A 133 6.76 8.51 16.37
CA PRO A 133 5.46 8.11 16.92
C PRO A 133 4.56 7.43 15.87
N ASP A 134 3.74 6.48 16.30
CA ASP A 134 2.78 5.80 15.44
C ASP A 134 1.77 6.80 14.85
N GLY A 135 1.59 6.76 13.52
CA GLY A 135 0.62 7.61 12.82
C GLY A 135 1.01 9.08 12.63
N GLU A 136 2.18 9.55 13.09
CA GLU A 136 2.66 10.91 12.78
C GLU A 136 2.83 11.08 11.26
N ILE A 137 2.36 12.19 10.69
CA ILE A 137 2.53 12.47 9.25
C ILE A 137 3.97 12.89 8.96
N GLY A 138 4.77 11.94 8.43
CA GLY A 138 6.19 12.14 8.15
C GLY A 138 6.52 12.70 6.76
N ALA A 139 5.60 12.62 5.80
CA ALA A 139 5.74 13.33 4.53
C ALA A 139 4.40 13.75 3.93
N VAL A 140 4.42 14.83 3.16
CA VAL A 140 3.27 15.38 2.42
C VAL A 140 3.66 15.55 0.96
N ARG A 141 2.93 14.89 0.07
CA ARG A 141 3.13 14.95 -1.37
C ARG A 141 2.13 15.92 -1.98
N VAL A 142 2.60 16.99 -2.62
CA VAL A 142 1.79 17.97 -3.34
C VAL A 142 2.06 17.83 -4.83
N GLY A 143 1.23 17.04 -5.52
CA GLY A 143 1.42 16.69 -6.93
C GLY A 143 2.77 16.04 -7.22
N LYS A 144 3.64 16.75 -7.96
CA LYS A 144 5.01 16.30 -8.27
C LYS A 144 6.03 16.55 -7.16
N TYR A 145 5.70 17.36 -6.17
CA TYR A 145 6.59 17.67 -5.05
C TYR A 145 6.28 16.81 -3.84
N LYS A 146 7.27 16.60 -2.97
CA LYS A 146 7.11 15.91 -1.70
C LYS A 146 7.97 16.57 -0.64
N ALA A 147 7.31 17.03 0.42
CA ALA A 147 7.94 17.56 1.61
C ALA A 147 8.11 16.44 2.64
N VAL A 148 9.33 16.18 3.05
CA VAL A 148 9.68 15.19 4.09
C VAL A 148 9.92 15.93 5.41
N LEU A 149 9.13 15.59 6.42
CA LEU A 149 9.04 16.25 7.73
C LEU A 149 9.92 15.58 8.78
N TYR A 150 10.13 14.26 8.70
CA TYR A 150 11.15 13.55 9.48
C TYR A 150 12.06 12.71 8.58
N THR A 151 13.28 12.44 9.02
CA THR A 151 14.24 11.52 8.36
C THR A 151 14.93 10.60 9.37
N GLY A 152 15.52 9.50 8.91
CA GLY A 152 16.27 8.53 9.74
C GLY A 152 15.39 7.47 10.42
N GLY A 153 15.89 6.92 11.53
CA GLY A 153 15.19 5.98 12.40
C GLY A 153 15.16 4.50 11.94
N VAL A 154 15.29 4.20 10.64
CA VAL A 154 15.18 2.82 10.12
C VAL A 154 16.54 2.24 9.70
N PRO A 155 16.90 1.02 10.15
CA PRO A 155 18.14 0.34 9.73
C PRO A 155 18.12 -0.12 8.26
N ASP A 156 19.25 0.03 7.56
CA ASP A 156 19.49 -0.63 6.27
C ASP A 156 20.06 -2.06 6.42
N CYS A 157 20.44 -2.67 5.28
CA CYS A 157 21.06 -4.00 5.21
C CYS A 157 22.30 -4.18 6.11
N SER A 158 23.07 -3.13 6.36
CA SER A 158 24.27 -3.16 7.21
C SER A 158 23.97 -2.99 8.70
N GLY A 159 22.73 -2.66 9.06
CA GLY A 159 22.35 -2.25 10.42
C GLY A 159 22.67 -0.79 10.75
N THR A 160 23.21 0.00 9.80
CA THR A 160 23.34 1.46 9.96
C THR A 160 21.96 2.11 10.09
N ILE A 161 21.81 3.00 11.08
CA ILE A 161 20.60 3.78 11.34
C ILE A 161 21.00 5.27 11.30
N GLY A 162 20.46 6.03 10.34
CA GLY A 162 20.56 7.49 10.36
C GLY A 162 19.75 8.08 11.51
N PRO A 163 20.20 9.18 12.14
CA PRO A 163 19.52 9.76 13.30
C PRO A 163 18.09 10.19 12.96
N LEU A 164 17.14 9.93 13.87
CA LEU A 164 15.78 10.45 13.75
C LEU A 164 15.81 11.98 13.91
N VAL A 165 15.44 12.70 12.86
CA VAL A 165 15.46 14.18 12.80
C VAL A 165 14.13 14.69 12.27
N HIS A 166 13.46 15.55 13.04
CA HIS A 166 12.30 16.32 12.59
C HIS A 166 12.78 17.66 12.02
N HIS A 167 12.23 18.07 10.87
CA HIS A 167 12.69 19.22 10.09
C HIS A 167 11.70 20.38 10.17
N THR A 168 12.05 21.44 10.92
CA THR A 168 11.26 22.70 10.97
C THR A 168 11.06 23.32 9.58
N SER A 169 12.08 23.18 8.72
CA SER A 169 12.02 23.49 7.29
C SER A 169 12.12 22.17 6.52
N PRO A 170 11.01 21.55 6.07
CA PRO A 170 11.03 20.20 5.52
C PRO A 170 11.88 20.08 4.25
N LEU A 171 12.39 18.88 3.97
CA LEU A 171 13.14 18.58 2.76
C LEU A 171 12.15 18.41 1.60
N ILE A 172 12.12 19.35 0.66
CA ILE A 172 11.15 19.34 -0.46
C ILE A 172 11.82 18.81 -1.73
N PHE A 173 11.43 17.61 -2.20
CA PHE A 173 11.93 17.00 -3.44
C PHE A 173 10.96 17.20 -4.60
N ASN A 174 11.48 17.20 -5.84
CA ASN A 174 10.68 17.28 -7.08
C ASN A 174 10.72 15.93 -7.82
N LEU A 175 9.80 15.03 -7.45
CA LEU A 175 9.76 13.62 -7.85
C LEU A 175 9.56 13.39 -9.36
N ALA A 176 9.24 14.43 -10.14
CA ALA A 176 9.16 14.36 -11.60
C ALA A 176 10.52 14.45 -12.31
N VAL A 177 11.56 14.94 -11.62
CA VAL A 177 12.94 15.03 -12.15
C VAL A 177 13.97 14.35 -11.25
N ASP A 178 13.69 14.27 -9.95
CA ASP A 178 14.48 13.55 -8.96
C ASP A 178 13.61 12.48 -8.26
N PRO A 179 13.31 11.34 -8.94
CA PRO A 179 12.61 10.22 -8.32
C PRO A 179 13.46 9.52 -7.25
N ARG A 180 14.77 9.78 -7.19
CA ARG A 180 15.70 9.20 -6.21
C ARG A 180 15.66 9.89 -4.85
N GLU A 181 15.00 11.04 -4.74
CA GLU A 181 15.04 11.91 -3.54
C GLU A 181 16.50 12.13 -3.10
N SER A 182 17.29 12.66 -4.06
CA SER A 182 18.73 12.85 -3.98
C SER A 182 19.13 14.32 -3.76
N SER A 183 18.28 15.28 -4.11
CA SER A 183 18.55 16.71 -3.91
C SER A 183 17.27 17.47 -3.56
N PRO A 184 17.11 17.94 -2.30
CA PRO A 184 16.00 18.79 -1.94
C PRO A 184 16.13 20.17 -2.60
N LEU A 185 15.01 20.84 -2.80
CA LEU A 185 14.95 22.23 -3.22
C LEU A 185 15.54 23.12 -2.13
N ASP A 186 16.29 24.13 -2.55
CA ASP A 186 16.91 25.11 -1.66
C ASP A 186 15.83 26.06 -1.07
N PRO A 187 15.82 26.27 0.28
CA PRO A 187 14.81 27.09 0.96
C PRO A 187 14.68 28.53 0.50
N GLU A 188 15.73 29.15 -0.06
CA GLU A 188 15.68 30.54 -0.54
C GLU A 188 14.87 30.67 -1.84
N GLN A 189 14.60 29.56 -2.53
CA GLN A 189 13.90 29.57 -3.81
C GLN A 189 12.39 29.81 -3.63
N LYS A 190 11.84 30.71 -4.44
CA LYS A 190 10.38 30.93 -4.56
C LYS A 190 9.60 29.64 -4.82
N GLN A 191 10.21 28.64 -5.47
CA GLN A 191 9.60 27.32 -5.68
C GLN A 191 9.43 26.55 -4.37
N TYR A 192 10.45 26.53 -3.51
CA TYR A 192 10.38 25.91 -2.18
C TYR A 192 9.28 26.57 -1.35
N GLN A 193 9.31 27.90 -1.23
CA GLN A 193 8.34 28.68 -0.44
C GLN A 193 6.89 28.48 -0.92
N ASN A 194 6.66 28.40 -2.23
CA ASN A 194 5.34 28.11 -2.79
C ASN A 194 4.83 26.71 -2.44
N VAL A 195 5.70 25.69 -2.46
CA VAL A 195 5.31 24.32 -2.08
C VAL A 195 5.12 24.21 -0.58
N LEU A 196 6.04 24.78 0.23
CA LEU A 196 5.95 24.80 1.69
C LEU A 196 4.59 25.37 2.14
N ARG A 197 4.18 26.52 1.62
CA ARG A 197 2.87 27.12 1.95
C ARG A 197 1.68 26.19 1.68
N VAL A 198 1.70 25.44 0.58
CA VAL A 198 0.60 24.50 0.25
C VAL A 198 0.67 23.25 1.13
N THR A 199 1.86 22.72 1.38
CA THR A 199 2.10 21.62 2.32
C THR A 199 1.63 21.98 3.73
N SER A 200 2.03 23.12 4.27
CA SER A 200 1.70 23.55 5.63
C SER A 200 0.19 23.77 5.81
N GLN A 201 -0.50 24.33 4.80
CA GLN A 201 -1.95 24.46 4.84
C GLN A 201 -2.61 23.07 4.86
N ALA A 202 -2.31 22.22 3.87
CA ALA A 202 -2.95 20.91 3.76
C ALA A 202 -2.66 20.00 4.98
N LEU A 203 -1.48 20.11 5.59
CA LEU A 203 -1.15 19.42 6.83
C LEU A 203 -1.93 19.97 8.03
N ALA A 204 -2.07 21.29 8.14
CA ALA A 204 -2.87 21.91 9.20
C ALA A 204 -4.36 21.52 9.09
N ASP A 205 -4.89 21.50 7.86
CA ASP A 205 -6.27 21.08 7.55
C ASP A 205 -6.49 19.61 7.94
N LEU A 206 -5.62 18.69 7.51
CA LEU A 206 -5.69 17.27 7.89
C LEU A 206 -5.58 17.08 9.41
N LEU A 207 -4.61 17.73 10.06
CA LEU A 207 -4.45 17.61 11.51
C LEU A 207 -5.64 18.23 12.26
N GLN A 208 -6.40 19.15 11.67
CA GLN A 208 -7.67 19.61 12.22
C GLN A 208 -8.79 18.58 12.05
N ASP A 209 -8.90 17.93 10.88
CA ASP A 209 -9.90 16.85 10.62
C ASP A 209 -9.68 15.66 11.57
N ILE A 210 -8.43 15.18 11.70
CA ILE A 210 -8.06 14.07 12.62
C ILE A 210 -8.37 14.41 14.09
N ARG A 211 -8.21 15.67 14.50
CA ARG A 211 -8.58 16.12 15.87
C ARG A 211 -10.08 16.29 16.09
N GLY A 212 -10.89 16.24 15.02
CA GLY A 212 -12.35 16.27 15.07
C GLY A 212 -13.03 14.88 15.00
N ASP A 213 -12.33 13.84 14.53
CA ASP A 213 -12.88 12.48 14.38
C ASP A 213 -12.63 11.58 15.62
N ASN A 214 -13.41 10.51 15.72
CA ASN A 214 -13.27 9.46 16.73
C ASN A 214 -12.07 8.56 16.41
N THR A 215 -10.91 8.95 16.92
CA THR A 215 -9.66 8.16 16.84
C THR A 215 -9.66 6.98 17.82
N SER A 216 -8.92 5.92 17.48
CA SER A 216 -8.77 4.72 18.31
C SER A 216 -7.31 4.25 18.32
N THR A 217 -6.69 4.21 19.51
CA THR A 217 -5.36 3.66 19.73
C THR A 217 -5.43 2.19 20.14
N VAL A 218 -4.53 1.35 19.64
CA VAL A 218 -4.44 -0.07 20.03
C VAL A 218 -3.51 -0.21 21.23
N ASP A 219 -4.02 -0.70 22.35
CA ASP A 219 -3.20 -1.07 23.50
C ASP A 219 -2.64 -2.49 23.31
N TYR A 220 -1.42 -2.58 22.77
CA TYR A 220 -0.70 -3.84 22.60
C TYR A 220 -0.19 -4.45 23.92
N SER A 221 -0.31 -3.77 25.06
CA SER A 221 0.03 -4.31 26.39
C SER A 221 -1.15 -5.00 27.07
N ALA A 222 -2.39 -4.69 26.66
CA ALA A 222 -3.61 -5.14 27.33
C ALA A 222 -3.90 -6.66 27.25
N SER A 223 -3.29 -7.40 26.32
CA SER A 223 -3.40 -8.87 26.30
C SER A 223 -2.22 -9.54 25.59
N SER A 224 -1.75 -10.66 26.12
CA SER A 224 -0.78 -11.54 25.47
C SER A 224 -1.40 -12.57 24.53
N ASP A 225 -2.73 -12.63 24.41
CA ASP A 225 -3.44 -13.85 24.04
C ASP A 225 -4.53 -13.69 22.95
N PRO A 226 -4.17 -13.32 21.70
CA PRO A 226 -5.07 -13.36 20.56
C PRO A 226 -5.27 -14.81 20.05
N ASN A 227 -5.75 -15.71 20.91
CA ASN A 227 -5.86 -17.14 20.62
C ASN A 227 -7.20 -17.51 19.94
N PRO A 228 -7.24 -17.85 18.63
CA PRO A 228 -8.39 -18.51 18.03
C PRO A 228 -8.50 -19.95 18.54
N CYS A 229 -9.38 -20.16 19.52
CA CYS A 229 -9.58 -21.44 20.21
C CYS A 229 -10.51 -22.38 19.42
N CYS A 230 -10.20 -23.69 19.43
CA CYS A 230 -10.93 -24.74 18.71
C CYS A 230 -10.80 -26.08 19.46
N ASP A 231 -11.83 -26.45 20.21
CA ASP A 231 -11.92 -27.72 20.94
C ASP A 231 -13.36 -28.27 20.90
N LYS A 232 -13.57 -29.48 20.34
CA LYS A 232 -14.87 -30.17 20.25
C LYS A 232 -15.59 -30.34 21.59
N ASN A 233 -14.89 -30.28 22.72
CA ASN A 233 -15.44 -30.50 24.06
C ASN A 233 -15.53 -29.23 24.91
N SER A 234 -14.93 -28.12 24.47
CA SER A 234 -15.06 -26.81 25.12
C SER A 234 -16.40 -26.17 24.77
N ASP A 235 -17.22 -25.89 25.78
CA ASP A 235 -18.47 -25.13 25.58
C ASP A 235 -18.23 -23.66 25.20
N ILE A 236 -16.98 -23.17 25.34
CA ILE A 236 -16.58 -21.78 25.05
C ILE A 236 -15.79 -21.60 23.75
N CYS A 237 -15.26 -22.68 23.14
CA CYS A 237 -14.57 -22.59 21.84
C CYS A 237 -14.81 -23.79 20.92
N ARG A 238 -16.07 -24.26 20.89
CA ARG A 238 -16.47 -25.46 20.15
C ARG A 238 -16.30 -25.32 18.64
N CYS A 239 -15.43 -26.14 18.05
CA CYS A 239 -15.29 -26.27 16.60
C CYS A 239 -15.76 -27.66 16.13
N PRO A 240 -16.78 -27.76 15.26
CA PRO A 240 -17.20 -29.03 14.69
C PRO A 240 -16.29 -29.42 13.52
N HIS A 241 -15.86 -30.68 13.49
CA HIS A 241 -15.40 -31.33 12.26
C HIS A 241 -15.34 -32.83 12.44
N ASP A 242 -16.41 -33.51 12.03
CA ASP A 242 -16.37 -34.68 11.15
C ASP A 242 -17.56 -34.50 10.18
N ASP A 243 -17.63 -35.27 9.08
CA ASP A 243 -18.61 -35.12 7.99
C ASP A 243 -18.68 -33.75 7.29
N LEU A 244 -17.88 -33.59 6.22
CA LEU A 244 -18.18 -32.64 5.14
C LEU A 244 -18.34 -33.35 3.78
N PRO A 245 -19.55 -33.84 3.48
CA PRO A 245 -20.08 -33.87 2.13
C PRO A 245 -20.99 -32.65 1.86
N ASP A 246 -20.55 -31.85 0.89
CA ASP A 246 -21.30 -30.89 0.07
C ASP A 246 -21.67 -29.46 0.57
N SER A 247 -21.58 -28.53 -0.38
CA SER A 247 -22.28 -27.25 -0.56
C SER A 247 -21.92 -25.96 0.20
N SER A 248 -21.57 -25.94 1.51
CA SER A 248 -21.74 -24.68 2.29
C SER A 248 -20.49 -23.92 2.79
N LEU A 249 -19.35 -24.55 3.12
CA LEU A 249 -18.22 -23.86 3.77
C LEU A 249 -17.20 -23.23 2.79
N LYS A 250 -17.58 -22.12 2.15
CA LYS A 250 -16.64 -21.17 1.51
C LYS A 250 -16.32 -20.00 2.45
N GLY A 251 -15.46 -20.23 3.45
CA GLY A 251 -15.07 -19.18 4.41
C GLY A 251 -13.76 -19.48 5.15
N LEU A 252 -12.79 -18.58 4.94
CA LEU A 252 -11.51 -18.37 5.66
C LEU A 252 -10.95 -19.50 6.55
N LYS A 253 -9.73 -19.95 6.21
CA LYS A 253 -8.73 -20.36 7.21
C LYS A 253 -7.81 -19.17 7.49
N MET A 254 -7.82 -18.64 8.71
CA MET A 254 -6.76 -17.73 9.19
C MET A 254 -5.75 -18.52 10.01
N ALA A 255 -4.46 -18.26 9.78
CA ALA A 255 -3.36 -18.81 10.56
C ALA A 255 -2.35 -17.70 10.83
N ILE A 256 -2.42 -17.08 12.01
CA ILE A 256 -1.37 -16.20 12.50
C ILE A 256 -0.34 -17.08 13.20
N LYS A 257 0.88 -17.16 12.63
CA LYS A 257 2.00 -17.88 13.24
C LYS A 257 3.29 -17.09 13.05
N GLY A 258 4.00 -16.85 14.15
CA GLY A 258 5.31 -16.21 14.11
C GLY A 258 6.29 -16.98 13.22
N LYS A 259 7.09 -16.23 12.44
CA LYS A 259 8.10 -16.73 11.47
C LYS A 259 7.51 -17.52 10.26
N LYS A 260 6.78 -16.80 9.38
CA LYS A 260 6.26 -17.23 8.05
C LYS A 260 5.12 -18.27 8.13
N PRO A 261 4.11 -18.25 7.21
CA PRO A 261 4.24 -18.01 5.76
C PRO A 261 3.46 -16.79 5.20
N HIS A 262 3.41 -16.70 3.87
CA HIS A 262 2.86 -15.59 3.09
C HIS A 262 1.32 -15.65 3.01
N ALA A 263 0.66 -14.50 3.06
CA ALA A 263 -0.77 -14.38 2.77
C ALA A 263 -0.99 -14.06 1.28
N CYS A 264 -1.82 -14.85 0.60
CA CYS A 264 -2.31 -14.54 -0.75
C CYS A 264 -3.72 -13.92 -0.64
N LEU A 265 -3.91 -12.71 -1.18
CA LEU A 265 -5.27 -12.22 -1.46
C LEU A 265 -5.72 -12.71 -2.84
N GLU A 266 -6.61 -13.71 -2.85
CA GLU A 266 -7.39 -14.06 -4.05
C GLU A 266 -8.76 -13.36 -4.00
N PHE A 267 -9.03 -12.47 -4.97
CA PHE A 267 -10.34 -11.86 -5.16
C PHE A 267 -11.13 -12.61 -6.24
N TYR A 268 -12.27 -13.21 -5.88
CA TYR A 268 -13.17 -13.87 -6.84
C TYR A 268 -14.53 -13.16 -6.90
N THR A 269 -14.73 -12.30 -7.91
CA THR A 269 -16.07 -11.84 -8.30
C THR A 269 -16.70 -12.87 -9.24
N VAL A 270 -17.70 -13.61 -8.76
CA VAL A 270 -18.51 -14.47 -9.64
C VAL A 270 -19.61 -13.62 -10.27
N ASP A 271 -19.64 -13.62 -11.61
CA ASP A 271 -20.45 -12.77 -12.48
C ASP A 271 -20.01 -11.29 -12.53
N ASN A 272 -19.84 -10.78 -13.76
CA ASN A 272 -19.11 -9.55 -14.13
C ASN A 272 -17.61 -9.53 -13.71
N PRO A 273 -16.65 -9.66 -14.67
CA PRO A 273 -15.25 -9.92 -14.34
C PRO A 273 -14.46 -8.64 -13.99
N VAL A 274 -14.58 -8.17 -12.75
CA VAL A 274 -13.68 -7.14 -12.20
C VAL A 274 -12.47 -7.83 -11.54
N GLU A 275 -11.59 -8.38 -12.38
CA GLU A 275 -10.41 -9.13 -11.93
C GLU A 275 -9.29 -8.17 -11.45
N ILE A 276 -9.47 -7.56 -10.27
CA ILE A 276 -8.43 -6.72 -9.64
C ILE A 276 -7.27 -7.60 -9.16
N VAL A 277 -6.41 -8.02 -10.10
CA VAL A 277 -5.22 -8.80 -9.80
C VAL A 277 -4.19 -7.93 -9.06
N ALA A 278 -4.25 -7.96 -7.73
CA ALA A 278 -3.22 -7.40 -6.86
C ALA A 278 -1.97 -8.31 -6.86
N THR A 279 -1.28 -8.41 -8.01
CA THR A 279 -0.05 -9.19 -8.11
C THR A 279 1.05 -8.59 -7.23
N ILE A 280 1.31 -9.19 -6.07
CA ILE A 280 2.54 -8.94 -5.32
C ILE A 280 3.68 -9.65 -6.06
N VAL A 281 4.41 -8.91 -6.90
CA VAL A 281 5.50 -9.43 -7.73
C VAL A 281 6.70 -9.85 -6.87
N HIS A 282 6.63 -11.06 -6.30
CA HIS A 282 7.76 -11.70 -5.66
C HIS A 282 8.76 -12.16 -6.73
N SER A 283 9.91 -11.50 -6.80
CA SER A 283 11.07 -11.97 -7.57
C SER A 283 11.75 -13.14 -6.85
N ALA A 284 11.12 -14.31 -6.87
CA ALA A 284 11.70 -15.57 -6.40
C ALA A 284 11.57 -16.62 -7.52
N SER A 285 12.70 -17.04 -8.08
CA SER A 285 12.76 -18.00 -9.18
C SER A 285 12.74 -19.43 -8.65
N GLU A 286 11.65 -20.18 -8.86
CA GLU A 286 11.72 -21.65 -8.94
C GLU A 286 10.50 -22.28 -9.64
N TYR A 287 10.57 -23.58 -9.91
CA TYR A 287 9.86 -24.24 -11.03
C TYR A 287 9.02 -25.45 -10.60
N ARG A 288 7.70 -25.42 -10.88
CA ARG A 288 6.90 -26.59 -11.28
C ARG A 288 5.47 -26.24 -11.78
N ARG A 289 4.83 -27.19 -12.48
CA ARG A 289 3.46 -27.09 -13.05
C ARG A 289 2.44 -27.88 -12.21
N GLY A 290 1.17 -27.45 -12.25
CA GLY A 290 -0.03 -28.17 -11.78
C GLY A 290 -1.28 -27.67 -12.55
N GLN A 291 -2.41 -28.38 -12.51
CA GLN A 291 -3.57 -28.13 -13.40
C GLN A 291 -4.96 -28.12 -12.73
N SER A 292 -5.87 -27.31 -13.31
CA SER A 292 -7.34 -27.43 -13.26
C SER A 292 -8.03 -27.08 -11.91
N ASN A 293 -9.34 -26.80 -11.81
CA ASN A 293 -10.42 -26.68 -12.83
C ASN A 293 -11.54 -25.70 -12.37
N ARG A 294 -12.51 -25.36 -13.24
CA ARG A 294 -13.59 -24.37 -12.95
C ARG A 294 -14.92 -24.98 -12.44
N ARG A 295 -15.67 -24.26 -11.58
CA ARG A 295 -17.13 -23.94 -11.70
C ARG A 295 -17.66 -23.01 -10.58
N SER A 296 -18.91 -22.57 -10.72
CA SER A 296 -19.57 -21.46 -9.99
C SER A 296 -20.61 -22.00 -8.96
N ARG A 297 -21.47 -21.25 -8.25
CA ARG A 297 -21.88 -19.82 -8.34
C ARG A 297 -21.97 -19.13 -6.93
N PRO A 298 -22.89 -18.21 -6.53
CA PRO A 298 -22.49 -17.05 -5.69
C PRO A 298 -23.22 -16.87 -4.34
N SER A 299 -22.62 -16.10 -3.42
CA SER A 299 -23.28 -15.18 -2.46
C SER A 299 -22.21 -14.26 -1.87
N THR A 300 -22.55 -13.00 -1.54
CA THR A 300 -21.54 -11.94 -1.30
C THR A 300 -21.76 -11.22 0.03
N LYS A 301 -20.72 -11.19 0.86
CA LYS A 301 -20.50 -10.16 1.89
C LYS A 301 -19.06 -9.67 1.77
N ILE A 302 -18.86 -8.37 1.70
CA ILE A 302 -17.52 -7.76 1.68
C ILE A 302 -17.19 -7.37 3.12
N LEU A 303 -16.14 -7.98 3.69
CA LEU A 303 -15.54 -7.55 4.95
C LEU A 303 -14.12 -7.08 4.66
N LEU A 304 -13.90 -5.76 4.69
CA LEU A 304 -12.56 -5.19 4.60
C LEU A 304 -11.92 -5.23 5.99
N ARG A 305 -10.78 -5.90 6.10
CA ARG A 305 -9.92 -5.84 7.28
C ARG A 305 -8.51 -5.45 6.82
N GLN A 306 -8.13 -4.22 7.10
CA GLN A 306 -6.76 -3.73 6.98
C GLN A 306 -5.92 -4.39 8.08
N SER A 307 -4.68 -4.77 7.79
CA SER A 307 -3.86 -5.55 8.73
C SER A 307 -2.40 -5.08 8.80
N ASP A 308 -2.08 -4.48 9.93
CA ASP A 308 -0.91 -4.76 10.78
C ASP A 308 0.49 -4.69 10.13
N CYS A 309 1.22 -3.61 10.46
CA CYS A 309 2.69 -3.62 10.45
C CYS A 309 3.21 -4.47 11.62
N LEU A 310 4.37 -5.11 11.48
CA LEU A 310 4.90 -6.08 12.45
C LEU A 310 6.40 -5.93 12.69
N PHE A 311 6.75 -5.71 13.96
CA PHE A 311 8.10 -5.55 14.49
C PHE A 311 9.04 -6.75 14.28
N PRO A 312 10.37 -6.51 14.26
CA PRO A 312 11.37 -7.42 14.80
C PRO A 312 11.73 -7.04 16.25
N LEU A 313 11.48 -7.93 17.22
CA LEU A 313 12.07 -7.84 18.57
C LEU A 313 13.37 -8.65 18.63
N THR A 314 14.51 -7.96 18.61
CA THR A 314 15.80 -8.24 19.31
C THR A 314 16.78 -7.12 18.98
#